data_AF-A0A0J0UWQ5-F1
#
_entry.id   AF-A0A0J0UWQ5-F1
#
_cell.length_a   1.000
_cell.length_b   1.000
_cell.length_c   1.000
_cell.angle_alpha   90.00
_cell.angle_beta   90.00
_cell.angle_gamma   90.00
#
_symmetry.space_group_name_H-M   'P 1'
#
loop_
_entity.id
_entity.type
_entity.pdbx_description
1 polymer ?
#
loop_
_entity_poly.entity_id
_entity_poly.type
_entity_poly.pdbx_seq_one_letter_code
_entity_poly.pdbx_strand_id
1 'polypeptide(L)'
;MTDRASRTRAIPLVSVGAIIAAMVLVLGSLVFAPVASAQTCVGSVSTAVAAASLPGGSWAVEGGCLTSDSFFEYSNTEGRAQVALSSVTYADGHSGRVAVGMLVMTGGAALSIVGVEDAATGLVKWSAVLGQAVQVGDQTTVSGEGIMVFPVESVQVSASITGTGTNIATIPESTVPESTVPAASAPEAPAAAPTIPESQSPVPTVPEPTVPEPTTLLAPVSDGNRS
;
A
#
# COMPACT_ATOMS: atom_id res chain seq x y z
N MET A 1 -42.60 -1.40 -27.59
CA MET A 1 -42.00 -1.64 -26.26
C MET A 1 -40.88 -2.64 -26.45
N THR A 2 -39.66 -2.14 -26.65
CA THR A 2 -38.48 -2.96 -26.90
C THR A 2 -37.71 -3.00 -25.59
N ASP A 3 -37.77 -4.15 -24.94
CA ASP A 3 -37.09 -4.45 -23.68
C ASP A 3 -35.57 -4.45 -23.94
N ARG A 4 -34.92 -3.33 -23.63
CA ARG A 4 -33.49 -3.17 -23.78
C ARG A 4 -32.85 -3.72 -22.52
N ALA A 5 -32.65 -5.04 -22.49
CA ALA A 5 -31.93 -5.73 -21.44
C ALA A 5 -30.57 -5.06 -21.22
N SER A 6 -30.46 -4.30 -20.13
CA SER A 6 -29.22 -3.71 -19.64
C SER A 6 -28.28 -4.85 -19.26
N ARG A 7 -27.39 -5.23 -20.19
CA ARG A 7 -26.24 -6.07 -19.85
C ARG A 7 -25.27 -5.20 -19.07
N THR A 8 -25.45 -5.16 -17.76
CA THR A 8 -24.45 -4.64 -16.82
C THR A 8 -23.21 -5.50 -17.01
N ARG A 9 -22.19 -4.96 -17.69
CA ARG A 9 -20.89 -5.61 -17.75
C ARG A 9 -20.29 -5.48 -16.36
N ALA A 10 -20.38 -6.53 -15.57
CA ALA A 10 -19.63 -6.60 -14.33
C ALA A 10 -18.15 -6.52 -14.70
N ILE A 11 -17.47 -5.44 -14.28
CA ILE A 11 -16.01 -5.48 -14.18
C ILE A 11 -15.71 -6.67 -13.26
N PRO A 12 -14.94 -7.67 -13.72
CA PRO A 12 -14.63 -8.79 -12.85
C PRO A 12 -13.85 -8.23 -11.66
N LEU A 13 -14.37 -8.39 -10.44
CA LEU A 13 -13.71 -7.99 -9.20
C LEU A 13 -12.24 -8.44 -9.14
N VAL A 14 -11.92 -9.53 -9.85
CA VAL A 14 -10.58 -10.08 -10.04
C VAL A 14 -9.58 -9.05 -10.60
N SER A 15 -9.99 -8.23 -11.59
CA SER A 15 -9.11 -7.20 -12.17
C SER A 15 -8.82 -6.05 -11.21
N VAL A 16 -9.81 -5.65 -10.40
CA VAL A 16 -9.62 -4.61 -9.37
C VAL A 16 -8.68 -5.11 -8.27
N GLY A 17 -8.87 -6.37 -7.83
CA GLY A 17 -7.98 -7.00 -6.86
C GLY A 17 -6.53 -7.12 -7.35
N ALA A 18 -6.33 -7.44 -8.63
CA ALA A 18 -4.99 -7.51 -9.23
C ALA A 18 -4.30 -6.14 -9.30
N ILE A 19 -5.03 -5.07 -9.61
CA ILE A 19 -4.50 -3.70 -9.64
C ILE A 19 -4.08 -3.26 -8.24
N ILE A 20 -4.90 -3.54 -7.23
CA ILE A 20 -4.60 -3.22 -5.83
C ILE A 20 -3.38 -4.03 -5.34
N ALA A 21 -3.33 -5.33 -5.63
CA ALA A 21 -2.20 -6.18 -5.26
C ALA A 21 -0.89 -5.72 -5.93
N ALA A 22 -0.94 -5.33 -7.20
CA ALA A 22 0.20 -4.76 -7.91
C ALA A 22 0.67 -3.44 -7.29
N MET A 23 -0.26 -2.56 -6.88
CA MET A 23 0.08 -1.32 -6.18
C MET A 23 0.76 -1.58 -4.84
N VAL A 24 0.25 -2.50 -4.02
CA VAL A 24 0.88 -2.87 -2.74
C VAL A 24 2.31 -3.38 -2.95
N LEU A 25 2.54 -4.16 -4.00
CA LEU A 25 3.86 -4.71 -4.34
C LEU A 25 4.86 -3.64 -4.81
N VAL A 26 4.42 -2.69 -5.63
CA VAL A 26 5.28 -1.61 -6.13
C VAL A 26 5.70 -0.67 -4.98
N LEU A 27 4.78 -0.38 -4.07
CA LEU A 27 5.01 0.54 -2.95
C LEU A 27 6.04 0.05 -1.94
N GLY A 28 6.15 -1.28 -1.74
CA GLY A 28 7.16 -1.85 -0.85
C GLY A 28 8.61 -1.66 -1.32
N SER A 29 8.83 -1.26 -2.57
CA SER A 29 10.17 -1.14 -3.18
C SER A 29 10.67 0.29 -3.38
N LEU A 30 9.81 1.30 -3.21
CA LEU A 30 10.17 2.69 -3.47
C LEU A 30 10.91 3.29 -2.26
N VAL A 31 12.18 3.66 -2.44
CA VAL A 31 12.93 4.45 -1.47
C VAL A 31 12.83 5.93 -1.88
N PHE A 32 11.90 6.68 -1.29
CA PHE A 32 11.84 8.14 -1.42
C PHE A 32 12.85 8.81 -0.48
N ALA A 33 13.71 9.66 -1.04
CA ALA A 33 14.55 10.56 -0.24
C ALA A 33 13.69 11.67 0.39
N PRO A 34 13.93 12.08 1.65
CA PRO A 34 13.24 13.21 2.24
C PRO A 34 13.56 14.48 1.47
N VAL A 35 12.56 15.14 0.88
CA VAL A 35 12.73 16.37 0.11
C VAL A 35 12.29 17.54 0.98
N ALA A 36 13.24 18.36 1.45
CA ALA A 36 12.98 19.53 2.29
C ALA A 36 12.68 20.82 1.49
N SER A 37 12.44 20.71 0.19
CA SER A 37 12.09 21.86 -0.65
C SER A 37 10.58 22.09 -0.64
N ALA A 38 10.15 23.35 -0.67
CA ALA A 38 8.75 23.75 -0.83
C ALA A 38 8.09 23.01 -2.01
N GLN A 39 7.36 21.93 -1.73
CA GLN A 39 6.63 21.16 -2.74
C GLN A 39 5.36 21.91 -3.10
N THR A 40 5.11 22.03 -4.41
CA THR A 40 3.83 22.54 -4.91
C THR A 40 2.82 21.40 -4.85
N CYS A 41 1.86 21.48 -3.93
CA CYS A 41 0.82 20.47 -3.80
C CYS A 41 -0.25 20.66 -4.89
N VAL A 42 -0.61 19.59 -5.59
CA VAL A 42 -1.77 19.53 -6.50
C VAL A 42 -3.04 19.04 -5.79
N GLY A 43 -2.88 18.55 -4.57
CA GLY A 43 -3.95 18.06 -3.72
C GLY A 43 -3.48 17.80 -2.30
N SER A 44 -4.39 17.26 -1.49
CA SER A 44 -4.08 16.83 -0.13
C SER A 44 -4.74 15.50 0.21
N VAL A 45 -4.12 14.77 1.14
CA VAL A 45 -4.66 13.54 1.72
C VAL A 45 -4.74 13.66 3.24
N SER A 46 -5.85 13.25 3.80
CA SER A 46 -6.02 13.10 5.25
C SER A 46 -6.51 11.69 5.54
N THR A 47 -5.96 11.05 6.57
CA THR A 47 -6.37 9.71 7.00
C THR A 47 -6.42 9.64 8.52
N ALA A 48 -7.37 8.89 9.06
CA ALA A 48 -7.41 8.53 10.45
C ALA A 48 -7.70 7.03 10.56
N VAL A 49 -6.93 6.33 11.39
CA VAL A 49 -7.10 4.91 11.67
C VAL A 49 -7.13 4.74 13.18
N ALA A 50 -8.23 4.24 13.72
CA ALA A 50 -8.34 3.89 15.14
C ALA A 50 -8.32 2.37 15.29
N ALA A 51 -7.36 1.87 16.08
CA ALA A 51 -7.09 0.45 16.22
C ALA A 51 -6.41 0.18 17.57
N ALA A 52 -6.78 -0.89 18.26
CA ALA A 52 -6.26 -1.19 19.59
C ALA A 52 -4.76 -1.55 19.57
N SER A 53 -4.25 -2.08 18.46
CA SER A 53 -2.84 -2.43 18.29
C SER A 53 -1.93 -1.25 17.94
N LEU A 54 -2.49 -0.08 17.61
CA LEU A 54 -1.69 1.10 17.30
C LEU A 54 -1.17 1.75 18.60
N PRO A 55 0.09 2.26 18.60
CA PRO A 55 0.58 3.09 19.70
C PRO A 55 -0.35 4.29 19.91
N GLY A 56 -0.92 4.44 21.11
CA GLY A 56 -1.89 5.50 21.41
C GLY A 56 -3.33 5.22 20.97
N GLY A 57 -3.61 4.05 20.39
CA GLY A 57 -4.97 3.61 20.00
C GLY A 57 -5.50 4.23 18.70
N SER A 58 -4.79 5.21 18.15
CA SER A 58 -5.14 5.81 16.86
C SER A 58 -3.94 6.46 16.20
N TRP A 59 -4.11 6.65 14.91
CA TRP A 59 -3.24 7.32 13.96
C TRP A 59 -4.07 8.41 13.29
N ALA A 60 -3.46 9.56 13.02
CA ALA A 60 -4.03 10.55 12.13
C ALA A 60 -2.96 11.26 11.29
N VAL A 61 -3.35 11.57 10.06
CA VAL A 61 -2.61 12.35 9.08
C VAL A 61 -3.57 13.40 8.57
N GLU A 62 -3.18 14.66 8.67
CA GLU A 62 -3.99 15.78 8.19
C GLU A 62 -3.23 16.58 7.14
N GLY A 63 -3.84 16.72 5.96
CA GLY A 63 -3.34 17.64 4.93
C GLY A 63 -2.00 17.24 4.32
N GLY A 64 -1.70 15.94 4.22
CA GLY A 64 -0.52 15.44 3.53
C GLY A 64 -0.47 15.96 2.09
N CYS A 65 0.64 16.56 1.69
CA CYS A 65 0.80 17.15 0.37
C CYS A 65 0.82 16.05 -0.71
N LEU A 66 0.02 16.22 -1.76
CA LEU A 66 0.06 15.37 -2.95
C LEU A 66 0.71 16.13 -4.10
N THR A 67 1.66 15.50 -4.77
CA THR A 67 2.32 16.02 -5.97
C THR A 67 1.76 15.32 -7.21
N SER A 68 2.01 15.88 -8.40
CA SER A 68 1.47 15.34 -9.66
C SER A 68 1.96 13.91 -9.99
N ASP A 69 3.09 13.50 -9.44
CA ASP A 69 3.70 12.17 -9.54
C ASP A 69 3.26 11.21 -8.43
N SER A 70 2.49 11.70 -7.44
CA SER A 70 2.05 10.92 -6.29
C SER A 70 0.53 10.79 -6.20
N PHE A 71 -0.22 11.43 -7.09
CA PHE A 71 -1.68 11.36 -7.15
C PHE A 71 -2.16 10.97 -8.55
N PHE A 72 -2.78 9.80 -8.62
CA PHE A 72 -3.32 9.20 -9.82
C PHE A 72 -4.82 9.05 -9.72
N GLU A 73 -5.49 9.28 -10.84
CA GLU A 73 -6.94 9.16 -10.92
C GLU A 73 -7.34 8.39 -12.18
N TYR A 74 -8.38 7.58 -12.03
CA TYR A 74 -9.12 6.95 -13.11
C TYR A 74 -10.60 7.21 -12.90
N SER A 75 -11.32 7.62 -13.94
CA SER A 75 -12.75 7.85 -13.86
C SER A 75 -13.42 7.35 -15.13
N ASN A 76 -14.55 6.66 -14.97
CA ASN A 76 -15.38 6.20 -16.06
C ASN A 76 -16.87 6.30 -15.66
N THR A 77 -17.77 5.78 -16.50
CA THR A 77 -19.23 5.81 -16.23
C THR A 77 -19.67 4.90 -15.07
N GLU A 78 -18.80 4.00 -14.62
CA GLU A 78 -19.08 2.98 -13.60
C GLU A 78 -18.48 3.33 -12.24
N GLY A 79 -17.56 4.29 -12.19
CA GLY A 79 -16.97 4.76 -10.95
C GLY A 79 -15.69 5.59 -11.14
N ARG A 80 -15.08 5.92 -10.00
CA ARG A 80 -13.85 6.69 -9.88
C ARG A 80 -12.88 5.90 -9.00
N ALA A 81 -11.65 5.72 -9.45
CA ALA A 81 -10.56 5.20 -8.64
C ALA A 81 -9.51 6.30 -8.45
N GLN A 82 -9.05 6.47 -7.22
CA GLN A 82 -8.04 7.44 -6.85
C GLN A 82 -6.96 6.76 -6.04
N VAL A 83 -5.70 7.07 -6.35
CA VAL A 83 -4.55 6.52 -5.62
C VAL A 83 -3.60 7.65 -5.31
N ALA A 84 -3.37 7.85 -4.03
CA ALA A 84 -2.60 8.95 -3.49
C ALA A 84 -1.47 8.41 -2.61
N LEU A 85 -0.27 8.91 -2.84
CA LEU A 85 0.93 8.64 -2.07
C LEU A 85 1.42 9.97 -1.51
N SER A 86 1.67 10.03 -0.22
CA SER A 86 2.15 11.24 0.42
C SER A 86 3.21 10.90 1.45
N SER A 87 4.28 11.69 1.48
CA SER A 87 5.13 11.81 2.65
C SER A 87 4.45 12.75 3.63
N VAL A 88 4.32 12.30 4.88
CA VAL A 88 3.58 13.02 5.90
C VAL A 88 4.42 13.19 7.15
N THR A 89 4.16 14.25 7.89
CA THR A 89 4.69 14.44 9.25
C THR A 89 3.56 14.18 10.22
N TYR A 90 3.79 13.27 11.16
CA TYR A 90 2.80 12.88 12.15
C TYR A 90 2.76 13.86 13.32
N ALA A 91 1.73 13.73 14.16
CA ALA A 91 1.50 14.63 15.28
C ALA A 91 2.64 14.63 16.33
N ASP A 92 3.37 13.52 16.44
CA ASP A 92 4.56 13.36 17.28
C ASP A 92 5.87 13.78 16.57
N GLY A 93 5.78 14.36 15.37
CA GLY A 93 6.88 14.99 14.65
C GLY A 93 7.72 14.05 13.80
N HIS A 94 7.45 12.74 13.77
CA HIS A 94 8.15 11.85 12.86
C HIS A 94 7.67 12.04 11.42
N SER A 95 8.55 11.76 10.45
CA SER A 95 8.18 11.69 9.04
C SER A 95 7.97 10.24 8.64
N GLY A 96 6.94 9.98 7.83
CA GLY A 96 6.73 8.67 7.23
C GLY A 96 5.85 8.79 6.01
N ARG A 97 5.27 7.67 5.58
CA ARG A 97 4.52 7.60 4.32
C ARG A 97 3.12 7.07 4.53
N VAL A 98 2.22 7.62 3.72
CA VAL A 98 0.83 7.22 3.61
C VAL A 98 0.54 6.88 2.16
N ALA A 99 -0.09 5.72 1.97
CA ALA A 99 -0.72 5.32 0.73
C ALA A 99 -2.23 5.22 0.95
N VAL A 100 -3.01 5.87 0.10
CA VAL A 100 -4.47 5.77 0.10
C VAL A 100 -4.94 5.38 -1.29
N GLY A 101 -5.65 4.27 -1.38
CA GLY A 101 -6.39 3.88 -2.58
C GLY A 101 -7.88 3.95 -2.30
N MET A 102 -8.63 4.71 -3.09
CA MET A 102 -10.08 4.78 -3.03
C MET A 102 -10.67 4.27 -4.33
N LEU A 103 -11.68 3.41 -4.24
CA LEU A 103 -12.54 3.02 -5.34
C LEU A 103 -13.97 3.41 -4.98
N VAL A 104 -14.52 4.39 -5.70
CA VAL A 104 -15.88 4.86 -5.56
C VAL A 104 -16.71 4.32 -6.72
N MET A 105 -17.70 3.50 -6.43
CA MET A 105 -18.61 2.92 -7.42
C MET A 105 -19.83 3.81 -7.62
N THR A 106 -20.47 3.69 -8.79
CA THR A 106 -21.79 4.31 -9.03
C THR A 106 -22.78 3.87 -7.96
N GLY A 107 -23.39 4.84 -7.27
CA GLY A 107 -24.27 4.59 -6.12
C GLY A 107 -23.64 4.87 -4.76
N GLY A 108 -22.40 5.36 -4.71
CA GLY A 108 -21.76 5.87 -3.50
C GLY A 108 -21.03 4.81 -2.67
N ALA A 109 -21.22 3.52 -2.96
CA ALA A 109 -20.44 2.47 -2.32
C ALA A 109 -18.94 2.63 -2.65
N ALA A 110 -18.09 2.52 -1.63
CA ALA A 110 -16.67 2.73 -1.79
C ALA A 110 -15.82 1.73 -0.99
N LEU A 111 -14.68 1.38 -1.57
CA LEU A 111 -13.59 0.67 -0.91
C LEU A 111 -12.45 1.68 -0.71
N SER A 112 -11.97 1.84 0.52
CA SER A 112 -10.74 2.58 0.80
C SER A 112 -9.72 1.65 1.43
N ILE A 113 -8.48 1.73 0.94
CA ILE A 113 -7.33 1.01 1.46
C ILE A 113 -6.32 2.06 1.91
N VAL A 114 -5.93 1.99 3.17
CA VAL A 114 -4.99 2.93 3.79
C VAL A 114 -3.79 2.14 4.27
N GLY A 115 -2.64 2.39 3.65
CA GLY A 115 -1.34 1.83 3.98
C GLY A 115 -0.50 2.88 4.65
N VAL A 116 0.04 2.54 5.81
CA VAL A 116 0.55 3.53 6.73
C VAL A 116 1.83 3.05 7.41
N GLU A 117 2.92 3.76 7.12
CA GLU A 117 4.27 3.40 7.56
C GLU A 117 4.44 3.71 9.05
N ASP A 118 4.74 2.68 9.83
CA ASP A 118 5.12 2.78 11.23
C ASP A 118 6.56 3.30 11.31
N ALA A 119 6.76 4.51 11.83
CA ALA A 119 8.10 5.12 11.82
C ALA A 119 9.11 4.48 12.76
N ALA A 120 8.67 3.71 13.75
CA ALA A 120 9.60 2.99 14.63
C ALA A 120 10.20 1.77 13.92
N THR A 121 9.42 1.13 13.04
CA THR A 121 9.79 -0.16 12.41
C THR A 121 10.05 -0.07 10.91
N GLY A 122 9.62 1.00 10.25
CA GLY A 122 9.59 1.13 8.78
C GLY A 122 8.60 0.19 8.09
N LEU A 123 7.77 -0.54 8.85
CA LEU A 123 6.79 -1.47 8.30
C LEU A 123 5.50 -0.74 7.95
N VAL A 124 4.89 -1.12 6.82
CA VAL A 124 3.60 -0.57 6.40
C VAL A 124 2.48 -1.41 7.00
N LYS A 125 1.64 -0.78 7.82
CA LYS A 125 0.39 -1.34 8.32
C LYS A 125 -0.72 -1.03 7.34
N TRP A 126 -1.48 -2.03 6.94
CA TRP A 126 -2.56 -1.88 5.97
C TRP A 126 -3.91 -2.01 6.64
N SER A 127 -4.84 -1.14 6.27
CA SER A 127 -6.25 -1.23 6.64
C SER A 127 -7.13 -1.07 5.42
N ALA A 128 -8.29 -1.72 5.43
CA ALA A 128 -9.28 -1.58 4.38
C ALA A 128 -10.67 -1.36 4.98
N VAL A 129 -11.43 -0.43 4.41
CA VAL A 129 -12.81 -0.11 4.80
C VAL A 129 -13.73 -0.19 3.59
N LEU A 130 -14.89 -0.82 3.80
CA LEU A 130 -16.02 -0.76 2.89
C LEU A 130 -17.03 0.21 3.48
N GLY A 131 -17.29 1.31 2.79
CA GLY A 131 -18.14 2.38 3.30
C GLY A 131 -18.93 3.08 2.20
N GLN A 132 -19.50 4.22 2.57
CA GLN A 132 -20.08 5.16 1.61
C GLN A 132 -19.07 6.28 1.36
N ALA A 133 -18.80 6.56 0.10
CA ALA A 133 -18.08 7.74 -0.30
C ALA A 133 -19.02 8.95 -0.29
N VAL A 134 -18.55 10.04 0.30
CA VAL A 134 -19.13 11.36 0.16
C VAL A 134 -18.21 12.17 -0.73
N GLN A 135 -18.74 12.66 -1.85
CA GLN A 135 -18.02 13.50 -2.78
C GLN A 135 -18.57 14.93 -2.72
N VAL A 136 -17.69 15.90 -2.46
CA VAL A 136 -18.01 17.33 -2.40
C VAL A 136 -16.99 18.09 -3.25
N GLY A 137 -17.36 18.45 -4.46
CA GLY A 137 -16.41 18.99 -5.44
C GLY A 137 -15.29 17.99 -5.74
N ASP A 138 -14.03 18.43 -5.57
CA ASP A 138 -12.83 17.62 -5.80
C ASP A 138 -12.43 16.79 -4.58
N GLN A 139 -13.18 16.87 -3.48
CA GLN A 139 -12.96 16.08 -2.28
C GLN A 139 -13.75 14.79 -2.32
N THR A 140 -13.10 13.67 -2.03
CA THR A 140 -13.71 12.35 -1.84
C THR A 140 -13.34 11.84 -0.46
N THR A 141 -14.36 11.57 0.36
CA THR A 141 -14.20 11.06 1.73
C THR A 141 -14.85 9.69 1.85
N VAL A 142 -14.15 8.74 2.47
CA VAL A 142 -14.67 7.40 2.81
C VAL A 142 -14.42 7.17 4.29
N SER A 143 -15.45 6.76 5.03
CA SER A 143 -15.31 6.36 6.43
C SER A 143 -16.16 5.14 6.76
N GLY A 144 -15.73 4.38 7.77
CA GLY A 144 -16.47 3.23 8.26
C GLY A 144 -15.60 2.24 9.04
N GLU A 145 -16.21 1.11 9.38
CA GLU A 145 -15.52 -0.01 10.01
C GLU A 145 -14.75 -0.82 8.96
N GLY A 146 -13.52 -1.16 9.30
CA GLY A 146 -12.60 -1.86 8.43
C GLY A 146 -11.86 -2.97 9.15
N ILE A 147 -10.89 -3.54 8.45
CA ILE A 147 -9.98 -4.56 8.97
C ILE A 147 -8.56 -4.05 8.79
N MET A 148 -7.76 -4.09 9.86
CA MET A 148 -6.32 -3.93 9.77
C MET A 148 -5.68 -5.31 9.57
N VAL A 149 -4.64 -5.38 8.75
CA VAL A 149 -3.88 -6.61 8.52
C VAL A 149 -2.55 -6.43 9.24
N PHE A 150 -2.31 -7.27 10.25
CA PHE A 150 -1.13 -7.32 11.14
C PHE A 150 -1.13 -6.32 12.32
N PRO A 151 -1.78 -6.67 13.45
CA PRO A 151 -2.63 -7.85 13.67
C PRO A 151 -3.99 -7.74 12.95
N VAL A 152 -4.67 -8.88 12.77
CA VAL A 152 -6.04 -8.86 12.22
C VAL A 152 -7.00 -8.38 13.30
N GLU A 153 -7.49 -7.16 13.17
CA GLU A 153 -8.45 -6.56 14.10
C GLU A 153 -9.45 -5.63 13.40
N SER A 154 -10.58 -5.38 14.06
CA SER A 154 -11.56 -4.39 13.63
C SER A 154 -11.02 -2.99 13.89
N VAL A 155 -11.18 -2.10 12.91
CA VAL A 155 -10.66 -0.73 12.97
C VAL A 155 -11.69 0.26 12.46
N GLN A 156 -11.61 1.50 12.92
CA GLN A 156 -12.31 2.61 12.27
C GLN A 156 -11.35 3.32 11.33
N VAL A 157 -11.72 3.46 10.07
CA VAL A 157 -10.92 4.16 9.06
C VAL A 157 -11.73 5.34 8.54
N SER A 158 -11.07 6.49 8.42
CA SER A 158 -11.54 7.64 7.67
C SER A 158 -10.43 8.09 6.75
N ALA A 159 -10.73 8.31 5.47
CA ALA A 159 -9.78 8.79 4.50
C ALA A 159 -10.44 9.86 3.63
N SER A 160 -9.72 10.93 3.34
CA SER A 160 -10.14 12.02 2.46
C SER A 160 -9.02 12.34 1.49
N ILE A 161 -9.34 12.40 0.20
CA ILE A 161 -8.45 12.91 -0.85
C ILE A 161 -9.12 14.15 -1.44
N THR A 162 -8.36 15.23 -1.58
CA THR A 162 -8.83 16.48 -2.20
C THR A 162 -7.88 16.87 -3.32
N GLY A 163 -8.44 17.24 -4.47
CA GLY A 163 -7.70 17.77 -5.61
C GLY A 163 -7.91 16.95 -6.89
N THR A 164 -7.06 17.18 -7.88
CA THR A 164 -7.10 16.46 -9.16
C THR A 164 -5.79 15.73 -9.41
N GLY A 165 -5.88 14.42 -9.64
CA GLY A 165 -4.73 13.57 -9.93
C GLY A 165 -4.41 13.52 -11.42
N THR A 166 -3.24 12.99 -11.75
CA THR A 166 -2.90 12.64 -13.13
C THR A 166 -3.86 11.56 -13.63
N ASN A 167 -4.61 11.85 -14.69
CA ASN A 167 -5.57 10.90 -15.24
C ASN A 167 -4.83 9.77 -15.99
N ILE A 168 -4.84 8.56 -15.43
CA ILE A 168 -4.10 7.43 -16.00
C ILE A 168 -4.64 6.95 -17.33
N ALA A 169 -5.91 7.24 -17.66
CA ALA A 169 -6.47 6.91 -18.97
C ALA A 169 -5.94 7.81 -20.10
N THR A 170 -5.31 8.93 -19.74
CA THR A 170 -4.71 9.88 -20.70
C THR A 170 -3.20 9.75 -20.82
N ILE A 171 -2.56 8.91 -19.99
CA ILE A 171 -1.14 8.64 -20.12
C ILE A 171 -0.96 7.90 -21.45
N PRO A 172 -0.28 8.49 -22.44
CA PRO A 172 -0.02 7.78 -23.69
C PRO A 172 0.71 6.50 -23.33
N GLU A 173 0.26 5.36 -23.86
CA GLU A 173 1.02 4.12 -23.75
C GLU A 173 2.44 4.46 -24.22
N SER A 174 3.39 4.39 -23.29
CA SER A 174 4.79 4.58 -23.62
C SER A 174 5.09 3.52 -24.66
N THR A 175 5.24 3.97 -25.91
CA THR A 175 5.79 3.13 -26.96
C THR A 175 7.22 2.91 -26.53
N VAL A 176 7.43 1.89 -25.70
CA VAL A 176 8.76 1.35 -25.46
C VAL A 176 9.27 1.08 -26.87
N PRO A 177 10.25 1.86 -27.37
CA PRO A 177 10.76 1.59 -28.68
C PRO A 177 11.19 0.14 -28.63
N GLU A 178 10.60 -0.71 -29.47
CA GLU A 178 11.09 -2.07 -29.64
C GLU A 178 12.59 -1.89 -29.85
N SER A 179 13.36 -2.30 -28.85
CA SER A 179 14.80 -2.26 -28.94
C SER A 179 15.10 -3.26 -30.04
N THR A 180 15.26 -2.74 -31.24
CA THR A 180 15.78 -3.46 -32.38
C THR A 180 17.20 -3.77 -31.97
N VAL A 181 17.37 -4.87 -31.23
CA VAL A 181 18.68 -5.44 -30.94
C VAL A 181 19.30 -5.61 -32.32
N PRO A 182 20.31 -4.80 -32.68
CA PRO A 182 20.98 -4.98 -33.95
C PRO A 182 21.46 -6.41 -33.94
N ALA A 183 21.14 -7.17 -35.00
CA ALA A 183 21.62 -8.54 -35.15
C ALA A 183 23.15 -8.48 -35.13
N ALA A 184 23.73 -8.64 -33.94
CA ALA A 184 25.16 -8.72 -33.77
C ALA A 184 25.55 -10.00 -34.49
N SER A 185 26.24 -9.86 -35.61
CA SER A 185 26.94 -10.95 -36.26
C SER A 185 27.97 -11.45 -35.25
N ALA A 186 27.60 -12.49 -34.50
CA ALA A 186 28.49 -13.12 -33.55
C ALA A 186 29.71 -13.63 -34.33
N PRO A 187 30.94 -13.21 -34.00
CA PRO A 187 32.12 -13.85 -34.53
C PRO A 187 32.09 -15.31 -34.11
N GLU A 188 32.25 -16.24 -35.06
CA GLU A 188 32.46 -17.66 -34.76
C GLU A 188 33.70 -17.79 -33.87
N ALA A 189 33.48 -17.90 -32.56
CA ALA A 189 34.53 -18.27 -31.64
C ALA A 189 34.79 -19.78 -31.77
N PRO A 190 36.05 -20.23 -31.90
CA PRO A 190 36.36 -21.64 -31.92
C PRO A 190 35.91 -22.30 -30.61
N ALA A 191 35.19 -23.42 -30.75
CA ALA A 191 34.65 -24.19 -29.64
C ALA A 191 35.76 -24.59 -28.65
N ALA A 192 35.85 -23.89 -27.52
CA ALA A 192 36.60 -24.38 -26.38
C ALA A 192 35.84 -25.57 -25.79
N ALA A 193 36.53 -26.70 -25.61
CA ALA A 193 35.98 -27.89 -24.99
C ALA A 193 35.43 -27.55 -23.59
N PRO A 194 34.23 -28.03 -23.22
CA PRO A 194 33.67 -27.76 -21.91
C PRO A 194 34.48 -28.49 -20.84
N THR A 195 35.24 -27.72 -20.05
CA THR A 195 35.79 -28.21 -18.79
C THR A 195 34.63 -28.29 -17.79
N ILE A 196 34.19 -29.50 -17.45
CA ILE A 196 33.16 -29.73 -16.43
C ILE A 196 33.76 -29.33 -15.07
N PRO A 197 33.22 -28.34 -14.36
CA PRO A 197 33.62 -28.07 -13.00
C PRO A 197 33.15 -29.22 -12.12
N GLU A 198 34.08 -29.90 -11.45
CA GLU A 198 33.73 -30.88 -10.43
C GLU A 198 32.95 -30.19 -9.32
N SER A 199 31.67 -30.56 -9.18
CA SER A 199 30.78 -30.04 -8.15
C SER A 199 31.21 -30.59 -6.79
N GLN A 200 31.84 -29.75 -5.97
CA GLN A 200 32.06 -30.07 -4.57
C GLN A 200 30.75 -29.82 -3.81
N SER A 201 30.00 -30.89 -3.52
CA SER A 201 28.85 -30.82 -2.62
C SER A 201 29.31 -30.52 -1.20
N PRO A 202 28.84 -29.44 -0.56
CA PRO A 202 29.14 -29.18 0.84
C PRO A 202 28.45 -30.23 1.73
N VAL A 203 29.22 -30.81 2.65
CA VAL A 203 28.71 -31.72 3.68
C VAL A 203 27.84 -30.91 4.65
N PRO A 204 26.58 -31.29 4.90
CA PRO A 204 25.73 -30.57 5.84
C PRO A 204 26.18 -30.83 7.28
N THR A 205 26.53 -29.76 8.00
CA THR A 205 26.75 -29.79 9.44
C THR A 205 25.40 -29.69 10.15
N VAL A 206 25.00 -30.74 10.87
CA VAL A 206 23.78 -30.73 11.69
C VAL A 206 24.08 -29.99 13.00
N PRO A 207 23.39 -28.87 13.31
CA PRO A 207 23.55 -28.21 14.59
C PRO A 207 22.92 -29.04 15.72
N GLU A 208 23.67 -29.17 16.81
CA GLU A 208 23.26 -29.89 18.02
C GLU A 208 22.15 -29.10 18.76
N PRO A 209 21.08 -29.74 19.25
CA PRO A 209 19.98 -29.04 19.88
C PRO A 209 20.36 -28.55 21.29
N THR A 210 20.36 -27.24 21.49
CA THR A 210 20.48 -26.62 22.82
C THR A 210 19.15 -26.72 23.55
N VAL A 211 19.10 -27.45 24.66
CA VAL A 211 17.92 -27.54 25.55
C VAL A 211 17.89 -26.28 26.45
N PRO A 212 16.83 -25.46 26.43
CA PRO A 212 16.70 -24.34 27.34
C PRO A 212 16.40 -24.80 28.77
N GLU A 213 17.15 -24.27 29.74
CA GLU A 213 16.91 -24.51 31.17
C GLU A 213 15.56 -23.89 31.62
N PRO A 214 14.84 -24.54 32.55
CA PRO A 214 13.57 -24.04 33.05
C PRO A 214 13.77 -22.84 33.98
N THR A 215 13.38 -21.65 33.52
CA THR A 215 13.26 -20.46 34.35
C THR A 215 12.13 -20.65 35.36
N THR A 216 12.49 -20.86 36.63
CA THR A 216 11.53 -20.95 37.73
C THR A 216 11.03 -19.55 38.07
N LEU A 217 9.78 -19.25 37.70
CA LEU A 217 9.11 -18.00 38.09
C LEU A 217 8.72 -18.08 39.56
N LEU A 218 9.44 -17.34 40.41
CA LEU A 218 9.02 -17.07 41.78
C LEU A 218 7.80 -16.14 41.76
N ALA A 219 6.70 -16.60 42.31
CA ALA A 219 5.48 -15.82 42.46
C ALA A 219 5.72 -14.61 43.39
N PRO A 220 5.16 -13.43 43.09
CA PRO A 220 5.23 -12.29 43.98
C PRO A 220 4.41 -12.55 45.26
N VAL A 221 5.05 -12.31 46.40
CA VAL A 221 4.42 -12.30 47.73
C VAL A 221 3.40 -11.16 47.77
N SER A 222 2.13 -11.51 47.99
CA SER A 222 1.04 -10.57 48.23
C SER A 222 1.05 -10.19 49.71
N ASP A 223 1.68 -9.06 50.04
CA ASP A 223 1.54 -8.46 51.36
C ASP A 223 0.18 -7.75 51.45
N GLY A 224 -0.73 -8.43 52.14
CA GLY A 224 -1.94 -7.82 52.67
C GLY A 224 -1.64 -6.87 53.84
N ASN A 225 -2.64 -6.06 54.15
CA ASN A 225 -2.77 -5.10 55.25
C ASN A 225 -2.12 -3.72 55.08
N ARG A 226 -2.98 -2.71 54.93
CA ARG A 226 -3.17 -1.72 55.99
C ARG A 226 -4.61 -1.23 56.04
N SER A 227 -5.09 -1.17 57.29
CA SER A 227 -6.40 -0.72 57.78
C SER A 227 -6.72 0.73 57.48
#